data_AF-A0A7J2S2Q2-F1
#
_entry.id   AF-A0A7J2S2Q2-F1
#
_cell.length_a   1.000
_cell.length_b   1.000
_cell.length_c   1.000
_cell.angle_alpha   90.00
_cell.angle_beta   90.00
_cell.angle_gamma   90.00
#
_symmetry.space_group_name_H-M   'P 1'
#
loop_
_entity.id
_entity.type
_entity.pdbx_description
1 polymer ?
#
loop_
_entity_poly.entity_id
_entity_poly.type
_entity_poly.pdbx_seq_one_letter_code
_entity_poly.pdbx_strand_id
1 'polypeptide(L)'
;MPDQISPPDPGYEGSRFLAWLSKHGGIQNLKSCKSKCEQLGLNIDTILREWGTERIRINLSRGEKVVVLVDKVWAGQWTRYYDTFIPHHRHWKRI
;
A
#
# COMPACT_ATOMS: atom_id res chain seq x y z
N MET A 1 15.03 -18.18 9.06
CA MET A 1 15.49 -16.80 9.26
C MET A 1 14.24 -15.96 9.44
N PRO A 2 14.07 -15.15 10.50
CA PRO A 2 13.01 -14.16 10.48
C PRO A 2 13.33 -13.26 9.28
N ASP A 3 12.47 -13.26 8.27
CA ASP A 3 12.58 -12.35 7.11
C ASP A 3 12.78 -10.94 7.67
N GLN A 4 13.96 -10.35 7.43
CA GLN A 4 14.17 -8.95 7.80
C GLN A 4 13.13 -8.12 7.06
N ILE A 5 12.24 -7.48 7.83
CA ILE A 5 11.23 -6.59 7.28
C ILE A 5 11.95 -5.35 6.74
N SER A 6 11.67 -5.00 5.49
CA SER A 6 12.35 -3.90 4.83
C SER A 6 11.87 -2.54 5.36
N PRO A 7 12.77 -1.62 5.79
CA PRO A 7 12.37 -0.26 6.14
C PRO A 7 11.91 0.53 4.89
N PRO A 8 11.16 1.64 5.07
CA PRO A 8 10.69 2.19 6.34
C PRO A 8 9.48 1.42 6.91
N ASP A 9 9.23 1.57 8.21
CA ASP A 9 8.01 1.10 8.87
C ASP A 9 6.84 2.05 8.57
N PRO A 10 5.76 1.59 7.93
CA PRO A 10 4.60 2.42 7.63
C PRO A 10 3.69 2.65 8.86
N GLY A 11 3.96 1.99 9.99
CA GLY A 11 3.10 1.95 11.15
C GLY A 11 1.83 1.11 10.93
N TYR A 12 1.06 0.91 12.00
CA TYR A 12 -0.17 0.12 11.96
C TYR A 12 -1.18 0.66 10.94
N GLU A 13 -1.52 1.96 11.01
CA GLU A 13 -2.49 2.56 10.08
C GLU A 13 -1.96 2.60 8.64
N GLY A 14 -0.66 2.83 8.43
CA GLY A 14 -0.05 2.75 7.10
C GLY A 14 -0.13 1.34 6.53
N SER A 15 0.05 0.30 7.35
CA SER A 15 -0.16 -1.09 6.93
C SER A 15 -1.61 -1.36 6.50
N ARG A 16 -2.60 -0.79 7.19
CA ARG A 16 -4.02 -0.89 6.79
C ARG A 16 -4.28 -0.21 5.45
N PHE A 17 -3.63 0.92 5.19
CA PHE A 17 -3.67 1.58 3.89
C PHE A 17 -3.05 0.69 2.79
N LEU A 18 -1.89 0.08 3.05
CA LEU A 18 -1.22 -0.82 2.11
C LEU A 18 -2.06 -2.07 1.79
N ALA A 19 -2.71 -2.65 2.81
CA ALA A 19 -3.61 -3.77 2.63
C ALA A 19 -4.81 -3.41 1.75
N TRP A 20 -5.41 -2.25 1.99
CA TRP A 20 -6.50 -1.72 1.17
C TRP A 20 -6.06 -1.48 -0.27
N LEU A 21 -4.93 -0.80 -0.48
CA LEU A 21 -4.42 -0.51 -1.83
C LEU A 21 -4.07 -1.80 -2.58
N SER A 22 -3.49 -2.78 -1.90
CA SER A 22 -3.18 -4.11 -2.45
C SER A 22 -4.44 -4.88 -2.86
N LYS A 23 -5.52 -4.80 -2.07
CA LYS A 23 -6.83 -5.37 -2.41
C LYS A 23 -7.40 -4.79 -3.72
N HIS A 24 -7.09 -3.52 -4.00
CA HIS A 24 -7.46 -2.84 -5.24
C HIS A 24 -6.43 -3.02 -6.39
N GLY A 25 -5.59 -4.06 -6.32
CA GLY A 25 -4.61 -4.37 -7.36
C GLY A 25 -3.30 -3.58 -7.27
N GLY A 26 -3.11 -2.80 -6.20
CA GLY A 26 -1.94 -1.95 -5.99
C GLY A 26 -2.00 -0.63 -6.76
N ILE A 27 -3.18 -0.23 -7.24
CA ILE A 27 -3.37 1.02 -7.99
C ILE A 27 -4.76 1.62 -7.74
N GLN A 28 -4.80 2.89 -7.36
CA GLN A 28 -6.06 3.64 -7.21
C GLN A 28 -5.91 5.11 -7.57
N ASN A 29 -7.01 5.76 -7.92
CA ASN A 29 -6.99 7.20 -8.15
C ASN A 29 -6.59 7.96 -6.87
N LEU A 30 -5.97 9.13 -7.05
CA LEU A 30 -5.42 9.92 -5.94
C LEU A 30 -6.52 10.37 -4.97
N LYS A 31 -7.73 10.66 -5.47
CA LYS A 31 -8.87 11.09 -4.64
C LYS A 31 -9.31 10.01 -3.65
N SER A 32 -9.45 8.77 -4.12
CA SER A 32 -9.77 7.60 -3.29
C SER A 32 -8.67 7.35 -2.26
N CYS A 33 -7.41 7.49 -2.66
CA CYS A 33 -6.28 7.32 -1.72
C CYS A 33 -6.28 8.40 -0.63
N LYS A 34 -6.53 9.68 -0.99
CA LYS A 34 -6.68 10.77 -0.01
C LYS A 34 -7.79 10.47 0.98
N SER A 35 -8.99 10.13 0.49
CA SER A 35 -10.12 9.79 1.35
C SER A 35 -9.82 8.60 2.27
N LYS A 36 -9.12 7.58 1.77
CA LYS A 36 -8.73 6.43 2.60
C LYS A 36 -7.69 6.80 3.66
N CYS A 37 -6.70 7.62 3.31
CA CYS A 37 -5.71 8.11 4.27
C CYS A 37 -6.38 8.93 5.38
N GLU A 38 -7.28 9.84 5.04
CA GLU A 38 -8.03 10.66 6.01
C GLU A 38 -8.83 9.79 6.99
N GLN A 39 -9.51 8.73 6.51
CA GLN A 39 -10.23 7.77 7.35
C GLN A 39 -9.32 7.02 8.36
N LEU A 40 -8.03 6.90 8.06
CA LEU A 40 -7.04 6.22 8.88
C LEU A 40 -6.19 7.20 9.69
N GLY A 41 -6.50 8.50 9.67
CA GLY A 41 -5.69 9.53 10.34
C GLY A 41 -4.33 9.78 9.68
N LEU A 42 -4.18 9.43 8.40
CA LEU A 42 -2.95 9.57 7.63
C LEU A 42 -3.02 10.74 6.64
N ASN A 43 -1.86 11.18 6.17
CA ASN A 43 -1.73 12.17 5.10
C ASN A 43 -0.97 11.56 3.91
N ILE A 44 -1.57 11.56 2.72
CA ILE A 44 -0.96 10.95 1.53
C ILE A 44 0.33 11.64 1.08
N ASP A 45 0.41 12.96 1.23
CA ASP A 45 1.57 13.75 0.82
C ASP A 45 2.76 13.47 1.75
N THR A 46 2.49 13.29 3.06
CA THR A 46 3.49 12.81 4.03
C THR A 46 3.96 11.40 3.70
N ILE A 47 3.03 10.48 3.45
CA ILE A 47 3.33 9.09 3.08
C ILE A 47 4.25 9.01 1.85
N LEU A 48 3.93 9.75 0.79
CA LEU A 48 4.73 9.76 -0.45
C LEU A 48 6.15 10.27 -0.22
N ARG A 49 6.33 11.19 0.72
CA ARG A 49 7.63 11.75 1.09
C ARG A 49 8.44 10.79 1.96
N GLU A 50 7.82 10.18 2.96
CA GLU A 50 8.51 9.34 3.95
C GLU A 50 8.83 7.95 3.42
N TRP A 51 7.92 7.35 2.65
CA TRP A 51 8.10 5.97 2.17
C TRP A 51 8.92 5.89 0.89
N GLY A 52 9.11 7.01 0.20
CA GLY A 52 9.88 7.09 -1.02
C GLY A 52 9.13 6.55 -2.25
N THR A 53 9.53 7.08 -3.41
CA THR A 53 8.90 6.78 -4.70
C THR A 53 9.12 5.34 -5.18
N GLU A 54 10.10 4.66 -4.62
CA GLU A 54 10.42 3.25 -4.84
C GLU A 54 9.39 2.32 -4.18
N ARG A 55 8.65 2.79 -3.16
CA ARG A 55 7.58 2.02 -2.51
C ARG A 55 6.22 2.44 -3.03
N ILE A 56 5.97 3.75 -3.11
CA ILE A 56 4.69 4.32 -3.51
C ILE A 56 4.89 5.60 -4.31
N ARG A 57 4.16 5.77 -5.41
CA ARG A 57 4.30 6.97 -6.25
C ARG A 57 3.00 7.40 -6.90
N ILE A 58 2.97 8.66 -7.33
CA ILE A 58 1.89 9.19 -8.17
C ILE A 58 2.30 9.04 -9.64
N ASN A 59 1.41 8.44 -10.44
CA ASN A 59 1.50 8.39 -11.89
C ASN A 59 0.30 9.09 -12.55
N LEU A 60 0.42 9.38 -13.84
CA LEU A 60 -0.72 9.75 -14.68
C LEU A 60 -1.21 8.50 -15.43
N SER A 61 -2.50 8.20 -15.35
CA SER A 61 -3.13 7.10 -16.08
C SER A 61 -4.46 7.59 -16.67
N ARG A 62 -4.61 7.52 -18.00
CA ARG A 62 -5.82 7.96 -18.71
C ARG A 62 -6.27 9.39 -18.35
N GLY A 63 -5.32 10.30 -18.13
CA GLY A 63 -5.59 11.69 -17.76
C GLY A 63 -5.87 11.91 -16.27
N GLU A 64 -5.89 10.86 -15.44
CA GLU A 64 -6.11 10.95 -13.99
C GLU A 64 -4.84 10.65 -13.20
N LYS A 65 -4.67 11.35 -12.07
CA LYS A 65 -3.60 11.02 -11.11
C LYS A 65 -3.98 9.77 -10.33
N VAL A 66 -3.08 8.80 -10.32
CA VAL A 66 -3.21 7.53 -9.61
C VAL A 66 -2.04 7.32 -8.67
N VAL A 67 -2.29 6.71 -7.52
CA VAL A 67 -1.27 6.22 -6.60
C VAL A 67 -1.00 4.76 -6.92
N VAL A 68 0.26 4.42 -7.09
CA VAL A 68 0.73 3.08 -7.44
C VAL A 68 1.60 2.55 -6.31
N LEU A 69 1.26 1.36 -5.82
CA LEU A 69 2.12 0.57 -4.96
C LEU A 69 3.18 -0.13 -5.83
N VAL A 70 4.40 0.39 -5.76
CA VAL A 70 5.55 -0.10 -6.55
C VAL A 70 6.13 -1.35 -5.90
N ASP A 71 6.37 -1.28 -4.58
CA ASP A 71 6.93 -2.40 -3.84
C ASP A 71 5.87 -3.21 -3.11
N LYS A 72 5.37 -4.24 -3.79
CA LYS A 72 4.38 -5.17 -3.25
C LYS A 72 4.96 -6.12 -2.21
N VAL A 73 6.27 -6.39 -2.23
CA VAL A 73 6.93 -7.28 -1.27
C VAL A 73 7.02 -6.58 0.07
N TRP A 74 7.51 -5.34 0.08
CA TRP A 74 7.55 -4.47 1.26
C TRP A 74 6.16 -4.32 1.89
N ALA A 75 5.13 -4.03 1.09
CA ALA A 75 3.76 -3.96 1.59
C ALA A 75 3.25 -5.30 2.16
N GLY A 76 3.58 -6.42 1.50
CA GLY A 76 3.24 -7.75 1.99
C GLY A 76 3.90 -8.09 3.33
N GLN A 77 5.16 -7.69 3.53
CA GLN A 77 5.87 -7.89 4.80
C GLN A 77 5.20 -7.11 5.93
N TRP A 78 4.93 -5.81 5.75
CA TRP A 78 4.33 -4.98 6.78
C TRP A 78 2.88 -5.33 7.09
N THR A 79 2.08 -5.70 6.09
CA THR A 79 0.70 -6.14 6.33
C THR A 79 0.61 -7.46 7.08
N ARG A 80 1.59 -8.35 6.92
CA ARG A 80 1.71 -9.57 7.75
C ARG A 80 2.18 -9.24 9.16
N TYR A 81 3.17 -8.37 9.30
CA TYR A 81 3.72 -7.98 10.60
C TYR A 81 2.66 -7.37 11.52
N TYR A 82 1.83 -6.47 10.98
CA TYR A 82 0.74 -5.82 11.72
C TYR A 82 -0.58 -6.59 11.73
N ASP A 83 -0.63 -7.79 11.14
CA ASP A 83 -1.85 -8.60 10.96
C ASP A 83 -3.01 -7.84 10.27
N THR A 84 -2.67 -7.00 9.30
CA THR A 84 -3.63 -6.22 8.50
C THR A 84 -3.82 -6.78 7.09
N PHE A 85 -3.16 -7.89 6.79
CA PHE A 85 -3.21 -8.57 5.50
C PHE A 85 -4.65 -8.91 5.09
N ILE A 86 -5.09 -8.38 3.96
CA ILE A 86 -6.37 -8.75 3.34
C ILE A 86 -6.08 -9.78 2.25
N PRO A 87 -6.57 -11.02 2.38
CA PRO A 87 -6.36 -12.04 1.36
C PRO A 87 -6.89 -11.57 0.01
N HIS A 88 -6.02 -11.56 -0.99
CA HIS A 88 -6.41 -11.28 -2.37
C HIS A 88 -7.13 -12.53 -2.91
N HIS A 89 -8.47 -12.51 -3.01
CA HIS A 89 -9.26 -13.62 -3.58
C HIS A 89 -9.05 -13.86 -5.09
N ARG A 90 -7.87 -13.56 -5.63
CA ARG A 90 -7.43 -14.07 -6.92
C ARG A 90 -6.06 -14.70 -6.73
N HIS A 91 -6.11 -16.03 -6.63
CA HIS A 91 -5.07 -17.01 -6.93
C HIS A 91 -4.58 -17.86 -5.74
N TRP A 92 -5.45 -18.75 -5.26
CA TRP A 92 -5.08 -20.15 -5.16
C TRP A 92 -5.80 -20.89 -6.29
N LYS A 93 -5.15 -21.00 -7.46
CA LYS A 93 -5.37 -22.16 -8.30
C LYS A 93 -4.20 -23.08 -8.06
N ARG A 94 -4.50 -24.31 -7.61
CA ARG A 94 -3.74 -25.57 -7.75
C ARG A 94 -4.11 -26.47 -6.57
N ILE A 95 -4.41 -27.77 -6.72
CA ILE A 95 -4.16 -28.77 -7.77
C ILE A 95 -5.35 -29.73 -7.73
#